data_AF-A0A1V6NSL2-F1
#
_entry.id   AF-A0A1V6NSL2-F1
#
_cell.length_a   1.000
_cell.length_b   1.000
_cell.length_c   1.000
_cell.angle_alpha   90.00
_cell.angle_beta   90.00
_cell.angle_gamma   90.00
#
_symmetry.space_group_name_H-M   'P 1'
#
loop_
_entity.id
_entity.type
_entity.pdbx_description
1 polymer ?
#
loop_
_entity_poly.entity_id
_entity_poly.type
_entity_poly.pdbx_seq_one_letter_code
_entity_poly.pdbx_strand_id
1 'polypeptide(L)'
;MGNSGVRRLWGYPLSLFSRQRYHGVTDNQESQTELVEVRVQPSAFLLTSFSTIRQESHSSIAKPAPVVENDTLLEPRGGDAETTPATTAEIVDPIYHTRKTGWIDGVYLCARAGAFILLMNLVLVSIAAGLASRYLENGSYSTTAVIYRGSCGLTKRWNTALHLIINVLSTCILAASNYCMQTLVAPTREEVDAHHAQRKSLDIGSASVKNLFTIGRHRLALWVILMLTATPFHLMYNSMVFESLSTNQFVVVVGPNDLDSSNIWNLTTPALDKCFSRPQPIQLSWHEFASQIARGNYERISTEQCAETSYMSQTGIRGIVALADNLTVSDGGDASILLTGMTTSIIEPGPYLSDGIPLLAAPFVNQTAGLDSNITCQSPNFSQSLLYIGGKYDITGCLAIKAPEHCQLLYSPPICIIIMLAGCAKVAAMFLAARIGRGRSPPLLTVGDAVASFLTNPDPTTKGLCWVTAADIRKDQWKYASRMGGFTAIPQNSQDESTTYRRLSKRKFWMRAASRWRWTATLFM
;
A
#
# COMPACT_ATOMS: atom_id res chain seq x y z
N MET A 1 1.31 -3.62 50.00
CA MET A 1 2.49 -3.02 49.34
C MET A 1 3.06 -4.07 48.40
N GLY A 2 3.51 -3.80 47.17
CA GLY A 2 3.40 -2.61 46.33
C GLY A 2 3.67 -3.03 44.88
N ASN A 3 2.88 -2.53 43.92
CA ASN A 3 2.86 -3.04 42.54
C ASN A 3 3.45 -1.99 41.57
N SER A 4 4.70 -2.17 41.13
CA SER A 4 5.35 -1.25 40.18
C SER A 4 6.51 -1.90 39.42
N GLY A 5 6.20 -2.66 38.35
CA GLY A 5 7.20 -3.40 37.56
C GLY A 5 7.33 -3.06 36.08
N VAL A 6 6.43 -2.28 35.46
CA VAL A 6 6.45 -2.04 34.00
C VAL A 6 6.04 -0.59 33.63
N ARG A 7 6.86 0.41 33.97
CA ARG A 7 6.72 1.81 33.46
C ARG A 7 8.05 2.59 33.41
N ARG A 8 9.05 2.11 32.67
CA ARG A 8 10.19 2.92 32.19
C ARG A 8 10.72 2.41 30.86
N LEU A 9 10.25 2.97 29.74
CA LEU A 9 10.95 2.93 28.42
C LEU A 9 10.35 3.86 27.34
N TRP A 10 9.55 4.87 27.72
CA TRP A 10 9.06 5.92 26.82
C TRP A 10 9.30 7.30 27.44
N GLY A 11 10.54 7.78 27.31
CA GLY A 11 10.95 9.12 27.69
C GLY A 11 11.84 9.72 26.60
N TYR A 12 11.52 10.95 26.19
CA TYR A 12 12.13 11.71 25.08
C TYR A 12 11.77 11.16 23.68
N PRO A 13 11.54 12.03 22.65
CA PRO A 13 11.98 13.42 22.55
C PRO A 13 10.92 14.46 22.97
N LEU A 14 11.36 15.50 23.68
CA LEU A 14 10.51 16.64 24.07
C LEU A 14 11.32 17.95 24.02
N SER A 15 12.02 18.18 22.90
CA SER A 15 13.01 19.26 22.78
C SER A 15 13.21 19.78 21.34
N LEU A 16 12.13 20.03 20.58
CA LEU A 16 12.20 20.75 19.30
C LEU A 16 11.13 21.85 19.10
N PHE A 17 10.30 22.12 20.10
CA PHE A 17 9.39 23.26 20.09
C PHE A 17 9.73 24.21 21.22
N SER A 18 10.35 25.35 20.87
CA SER A 18 10.40 26.51 21.76
C SER A 18 8.97 26.91 22.11
N ARG A 19 8.56 26.64 23.36
CA ARG A 19 7.25 27.03 23.86
C ARG A 19 7.30 28.49 24.29
N GLN A 20 7.07 29.40 23.36
CA GLN A 20 6.78 30.78 23.72
C GLN A 20 5.47 30.81 24.51
N ARG A 21 5.58 31.15 25.80
CA ARG A 21 4.49 31.13 26.75
C ARG A 21 3.78 32.47 26.66
N TYR A 22 2.69 32.54 25.91
CA TYR A 22 1.82 33.72 25.92
C TYR A 22 1.26 33.93 27.34
N HIS A 23 1.76 34.95 28.01
CA HIS A 23 1.03 35.61 29.09
C HIS A 23 0.06 36.59 28.44
N GLY A 24 -1.23 36.50 28.79
CA GLY A 24 -2.20 37.52 28.42
C GLY A 24 -1.88 38.82 29.16
N VAL A 25 -2.19 39.95 28.53
CA VAL A 25 -2.11 41.27 29.17
C VAL A 25 -2.95 41.23 30.45
N THR A 26 -2.32 41.57 31.57
CA THR A 26 -2.99 41.86 32.83
C THR A 26 -3.45 43.31 32.80
N ASP A 27 -4.69 43.57 33.26
CA ASP A 27 -5.22 44.94 33.39
C ASP A 27 -4.33 45.79 34.32
N ASN A 28 -3.48 46.62 33.70
CA ASN A 28 -2.99 47.93 34.13
C ASN A 28 -1.65 48.26 33.44
N GLN A 29 -1.69 48.79 32.22
CA GLN A 29 -0.77 49.86 31.77
C GLN A 29 -1.23 50.47 30.45
N GLU A 30 -1.00 51.78 30.31
CA GLU A 30 -1.46 52.59 29.18
C GLU A 30 -0.68 52.31 27.87
N SER A 31 -1.40 52.44 26.76
CA SER A 31 -0.92 52.91 25.45
C SER A 31 0.54 52.63 25.07
N GLN A 32 0.77 51.56 24.31
CA GLN A 32 1.71 51.61 23.18
C GLN A 32 1.32 50.65 22.06
N THR A 33 1.33 51.14 20.83
CA THR A 33 0.88 50.44 19.63
C THR A 33 2.04 49.70 18.98
N GLU A 34 2.20 48.40 19.21
CA GLU A 34 3.12 47.57 18.42
C GLU A 34 2.39 46.86 17.27
N LEU A 35 2.89 47.08 16.04
CA LEU A 35 2.49 46.37 14.83
C LEU A 35 3.10 44.96 14.83
N VAL A 36 2.32 43.96 15.26
CA VAL A 36 2.76 42.55 15.26
C VAL A 36 2.67 41.96 13.86
N GLU A 37 3.82 41.84 13.18
CA GLU A 37 3.94 41.12 11.91
C GLU A 37 3.78 39.60 12.12
N VAL A 38 2.63 39.04 11.74
CA VAL A 38 2.36 37.60 11.89
C VAL A 38 3.02 36.79 10.77
N ARG A 39 4.29 36.43 10.97
CA ARG A 39 5.00 35.47 10.09
C ARG A 39 4.46 34.05 10.29
N VAL A 40 3.55 33.62 9.41
CA VAL A 40 2.99 32.25 9.40
C VAL A 40 4.04 31.24 8.94
N GLN A 41 4.47 30.35 9.84
CA GLN A 41 5.22 29.14 9.44
C GLN A 41 4.27 28.10 8.80
N PRO A 42 4.65 27.47 7.68
CA PRO A 42 3.88 26.37 7.09
C PRO A 42 3.99 25.10 7.94
N SER A 43 2.95 24.27 7.92
CA SER A 43 2.89 23.01 8.66
C SER A 43 3.69 21.89 7.96
N ALA A 44 4.30 21.02 8.76
CA ALA A 44 5.27 19.99 8.34
C ALA A 44 4.69 18.80 7.52
N PHE A 45 3.54 18.96 6.86
CA PHE A 45 2.85 17.90 6.10
C PHE A 45 2.55 18.28 4.64
N LEU A 46 3.18 19.34 4.12
CA LEU A 46 3.11 19.71 2.70
C LEU A 46 4.35 19.22 1.93
N LEU A 47 4.09 18.45 0.86
CA LEU A 47 5.09 17.94 -0.10
C LEU A 47 5.80 19.03 -0.92
N THR A 48 5.43 20.30 -0.75
CA THR A 48 6.07 21.45 -1.39
C THR A 48 7.44 21.82 -0.80
N SER A 49 7.87 21.14 0.27
CA SER A 49 9.10 21.50 1.02
C SER A 49 10.42 20.98 0.41
N PHE A 50 10.37 20.24 -0.71
CA PHE A 50 11.55 19.52 -1.25
C PHE A 50 12.17 20.11 -2.53
N SER A 51 11.66 21.22 -3.08
CA SER A 51 12.09 21.73 -4.40
C SER A 51 13.08 22.90 -4.38
N THR A 52 13.76 23.18 -3.26
CA THR A 52 14.71 24.31 -3.18
C THR A 52 15.94 24.02 -2.33
N ILE A 53 16.72 23.01 -2.71
CA ILE A 53 18.13 22.94 -2.29
C ILE A 53 18.93 23.90 -3.17
N ARG A 54 19.15 25.12 -2.67
CA ARG A 54 20.13 26.05 -3.26
C ARG A 54 21.49 25.75 -2.64
N GLN A 55 22.46 25.44 -3.48
CA GLN A 55 23.82 25.09 -3.08
C GLN A 55 24.61 26.37 -2.81
N GLU A 56 24.81 26.73 -1.54
CA GLU A 56 25.74 27.78 -1.14
C GLU A 56 27.02 27.16 -0.59
N SER A 57 28.09 27.22 -1.38
CA SER A 57 29.44 26.88 -0.95
C SER A 57 30.12 28.11 -0.33
N HIS A 58 30.37 28.07 0.98
CA HIS A 58 31.23 29.05 1.62
C HIS A 58 32.68 28.90 1.12
N SER A 59 33.29 30.00 0.68
CA SER A 59 34.75 30.18 0.73
C SER A 59 35.06 31.50 1.44
N SER A 60 36.06 31.44 2.33
CA SER A 60 36.45 32.53 3.23
C SER A 60 37.75 33.16 2.80
N ILE A 61 37.85 34.50 2.83
CA ILE A 61 39.09 35.29 2.96
C ILE A 61 38.71 36.61 3.65
N ALA A 62 39.63 37.21 4.42
CA ALA A 62 39.31 38.23 5.42
C ALA A 62 40.09 39.55 5.26
N LYS A 63 39.41 40.66 5.66
CA LYS A 63 39.95 41.97 6.11
C LYS A 63 40.75 42.84 5.09
N PRO A 64 41.00 44.14 5.38
CA PRO A 64 40.54 44.98 6.50
C PRO A 64 39.82 46.29 6.09
N ALA A 65 39.35 47.07 7.09
CA ALA A 65 38.82 48.44 6.96
C ALA A 65 39.85 49.51 7.39
N PRO A 66 39.74 50.74 6.85
CA PRO A 66 39.82 52.01 7.62
C PRO A 66 38.87 53.12 7.04
N VAL A 67 38.57 54.32 7.58
CA VAL A 67 38.69 55.01 8.91
C VAL A 67 37.90 56.35 8.86
N VAL A 68 37.09 56.70 9.90
CA VAL A 68 36.67 58.10 10.33
C VAL A 68 35.76 58.87 9.30
N GLU A 69 34.90 59.85 9.63
CA GLU A 69 34.81 60.89 10.68
C GLU A 69 33.38 61.25 11.13
N ASN A 70 33.26 62.02 12.23
CA ASN A 70 32.01 62.56 12.80
C ASN A 70 31.64 63.91 12.14
N ASP A 71 30.38 64.37 12.28
CA ASP A 71 30.06 65.43 13.26
C ASP A 71 28.57 65.80 13.35
N THR A 72 28.21 66.38 14.51
CA THR A 72 26.87 66.77 14.95
C THR A 72 26.52 68.23 14.60
N LEU A 73 25.23 68.60 14.57
CA LEU A 73 24.64 69.65 15.44
C LEU A 73 23.16 70.00 15.14
N LEU A 74 22.55 70.66 16.13
CA LEU A 74 21.14 70.93 16.45
C LEU A 74 20.33 71.88 15.52
N GLU A 75 19.01 71.60 15.43
CA GLU A 75 17.82 72.49 15.61
C GLU A 75 17.95 74.05 15.75
N PRO A 76 16.84 74.85 15.63
CA PRO A 76 15.71 74.83 14.66
C PRO A 76 15.20 76.26 14.26
N ARG A 77 14.05 76.32 13.54
CA ARG A 77 12.97 77.37 13.59
C ARG A 77 13.02 78.60 12.66
N GLY A 78 11.81 78.98 12.20
CA GLY A 78 11.50 80.12 11.31
C GLY A 78 11.14 79.62 9.90
N GLY A 79 9.90 79.68 9.39
CA GLY A 79 8.74 80.46 9.78
C GLY A 79 8.54 81.62 8.82
N ASP A 80 7.63 81.46 7.84
CA ASP A 80 6.74 82.49 7.28
C ASP A 80 5.83 81.87 6.20
N ALA A 81 4.78 82.59 5.82
CA ALA A 81 3.56 82.02 5.23
C ALA A 81 3.42 82.21 3.71
N GLU A 82 2.43 81.47 3.17
CA GLU A 82 1.43 81.91 2.19
C GLU A 82 1.43 81.24 0.79
N THR A 83 0.21 81.07 0.28
CA THR A 83 -0.20 80.63 -1.07
C THR A 83 -0.24 79.12 -1.35
N THR A 84 -1.37 78.50 -0.99
CA THR A 84 -1.85 77.26 -1.62
C THR A 84 -2.14 77.49 -3.11
N PRO A 85 -1.76 76.55 -4.00
CA PRO A 85 -2.79 75.95 -4.83
C PRO A 85 -2.76 74.42 -4.78
N ALA A 86 -3.91 73.81 -5.05
CA ALA A 86 -4.10 72.37 -4.94
C ALA A 86 -3.16 71.59 -5.88
N THR A 87 -2.33 70.72 -5.31
CA THR A 87 -1.67 69.65 -6.07
C THR A 87 -2.44 68.36 -5.83
N THR A 88 -2.87 67.73 -6.92
CA THR A 88 -3.61 66.47 -6.91
C THR A 88 -2.87 65.42 -6.10
N ALA A 89 -3.48 64.96 -4.99
CA ALA A 89 -2.98 63.77 -4.32
C ALA A 89 -3.18 62.58 -5.27
N GLU A 90 -2.08 62.01 -5.76
CA GLU A 90 -2.14 60.73 -6.46
C GLU A 90 -2.81 59.71 -5.53
N ILE A 91 -3.95 59.18 -5.98
CA ILE A 91 -4.50 57.96 -5.42
C ILE A 91 -3.52 56.87 -5.81
N VAL A 92 -2.57 56.59 -4.92
CA VAL A 92 -1.76 55.37 -5.00
C VAL A 92 -2.72 54.22 -4.75
N ASP A 93 -3.27 53.68 -5.85
CA ASP A 93 -4.08 52.48 -5.82
C ASP A 93 -3.33 51.41 -5.02
N PRO A 94 -3.94 50.83 -3.97
CA PRO A 94 -3.27 49.80 -3.20
C PRO A 94 -2.94 48.66 -4.16
N ILE A 95 -1.65 48.35 -4.30
CA ILE A 95 -1.17 47.30 -5.19
C ILE A 95 -1.80 45.98 -4.73
N TYR A 96 -2.90 45.62 -5.39
CA TYR A 96 -3.52 44.32 -5.28
C TYR A 96 -2.54 43.30 -5.87
N HIS A 97 -1.63 42.83 -5.02
CA HIS A 97 -0.93 41.57 -5.24
C HIS A 97 -1.99 40.45 -5.26
N THR A 98 -2.59 40.28 -6.43
CA THR A 98 -3.44 39.16 -6.79
C THR A 98 -2.59 37.91 -6.65
N ARG A 99 -2.67 37.31 -5.45
CA ARG A 99 -1.95 36.11 -5.06
C ARG A 99 -2.27 35.02 -6.08
N LYS A 100 -1.35 34.79 -7.04
CA LYS A 100 -1.54 33.82 -8.12
C LYS A 100 -2.03 32.51 -7.52
N THR A 101 -3.07 31.95 -8.12
CA THR A 101 -3.94 30.91 -7.55
C THR A 101 -3.30 29.52 -7.56
N GLY A 102 -2.11 29.38 -6.95
CA GLY A 102 -1.27 28.17 -6.97
C GLY A 102 -1.90 26.90 -6.36
N TRP A 103 -3.11 27.00 -5.80
CA TRP A 103 -3.90 25.83 -5.42
C TRP A 103 -4.27 24.96 -6.64
N ILE A 104 -4.52 25.57 -7.81
CA ILE A 104 -4.89 24.81 -9.01
C ILE A 104 -3.69 24.06 -9.59
N ASP A 105 -2.49 24.62 -9.45
CA ASP A 105 -1.23 23.99 -9.87
C ASP A 105 -0.98 22.70 -9.06
N GLY A 106 -1.37 22.67 -7.78
CA GLY A 106 -1.37 21.45 -6.97
C GLY A 106 -2.29 20.36 -7.53
N VAL A 107 -3.47 20.71 -8.05
CA VAL A 107 -4.40 19.75 -8.68
C VAL A 107 -3.83 19.24 -10.00
N TYR A 108 -3.23 20.12 -10.82
CA TYR A 108 -2.51 19.72 -12.04
C TYR A 108 -1.29 18.84 -11.76
N LEU A 109 -0.55 19.09 -10.68
CA LEU A 109 0.56 18.23 -10.25
C LEU A 109 0.05 16.83 -9.87
N CYS A 110 -1.05 16.75 -9.11
CA CYS A 110 -1.70 15.47 -8.77
C CYS A 110 -2.17 14.72 -10.03
N ALA A 111 -2.79 15.41 -10.99
CA ALA A 111 -3.22 14.81 -12.26
C ALA A 111 -2.04 14.29 -13.10
N ARG A 112 -0.94 15.06 -13.18
CA ARG A 112 0.30 14.65 -13.88
C ARG A 112 0.99 13.46 -13.20
N ALA A 113 1.08 13.47 -11.87
CA ALA A 113 1.61 12.34 -11.12
C ALA A 113 0.76 11.08 -11.32
N GLY A 114 -0.57 11.21 -11.29
CA GLY A 114 -1.49 10.11 -11.59
C GLY A 114 -1.34 9.56 -13.02
N ALA A 115 -1.19 10.44 -14.01
CA ALA A 115 -0.93 10.04 -15.39
C ALA A 115 0.43 9.30 -15.56
N PHE A 116 1.47 9.74 -14.84
CA PHE A 116 2.76 9.05 -14.80
C PHE A 116 2.66 7.66 -14.16
N ILE A 117 1.94 7.52 -13.04
CA ILE A 117 1.68 6.22 -12.39
C ILE A 117 0.89 5.30 -13.33
N LEU A 118 -0.14 5.83 -14.01
CA LEU A 118 -0.91 5.07 -15.00
C LEU A 118 -0.04 4.58 -16.17
N LEU A 119 0.88 5.41 -16.67
CA LEU A 119 1.84 5.04 -17.70
C LEU A 119 2.83 3.96 -17.20
N MET A 120 3.37 4.10 -15.99
CA MET A 120 4.23 3.09 -15.38
C MET A 120 3.51 1.75 -15.24
N ASN A 121 2.24 1.77 -14.80
CA ASN A 121 1.42 0.58 -14.68
C ASN A 121 1.14 -0.08 -16.04
N LEU A 122 0.85 0.71 -17.07
CA LEU A 122 0.71 0.21 -18.43
C LEU A 122 2.00 -0.48 -18.91
N VAL A 123 3.16 0.15 -18.71
CA VAL A 123 4.47 -0.43 -19.07
C VAL A 123 4.73 -1.74 -18.31
N LEU A 124 4.50 -1.77 -17.00
CA LEU A 124 4.68 -2.99 -16.18
C LEU A 124 3.75 -4.13 -16.63
N VAL A 125 2.47 -3.83 -16.92
CA VAL A 125 1.50 -4.82 -17.40
C VAL A 125 1.85 -5.29 -18.81
N SER A 126 2.32 -4.41 -19.71
CA SER A 126 2.80 -4.80 -21.04
C SER A 126 4.05 -5.68 -20.98
N ILE A 127 4.99 -5.39 -20.08
CA ILE A 127 6.17 -6.25 -19.85
C ILE A 127 5.73 -7.61 -19.28
N ALA A 128 4.83 -7.64 -18.30
CA ALA A 128 4.27 -8.87 -17.76
C ALA A 128 3.59 -9.71 -18.85
N ALA A 129 2.72 -9.11 -19.68
CA ALA A 129 2.07 -9.80 -20.79
C ALA A 129 3.07 -10.34 -21.84
N GLY A 130 4.12 -9.57 -22.17
CA GLY A 130 5.18 -9.98 -23.10
C GLY A 130 6.17 -11.02 -22.54
N LEU A 131 6.24 -11.18 -21.22
CA LEU A 131 6.91 -12.31 -20.57
C LEU A 131 5.99 -13.54 -20.50
N ALA A 132 4.71 -13.34 -20.18
CA ALA A 132 3.72 -14.40 -20.10
C ALA A 132 3.42 -15.07 -21.45
N SER A 133 3.50 -14.33 -22.55
CA SER A 133 3.35 -14.89 -23.91
C SER A 133 4.42 -15.89 -24.32
N ARG A 134 5.51 -16.03 -23.53
CA ARG A 134 6.53 -17.07 -23.72
C ARG A 134 6.08 -18.46 -23.25
N TYR A 135 5.05 -18.52 -22.41
CA TYR A 135 4.53 -19.76 -21.84
C TYR A 135 3.22 -20.13 -22.54
N LEU A 136 3.28 -21.07 -23.48
CA LEU A 136 2.13 -21.55 -24.27
C LEU A 136 1.00 -22.16 -23.42
N GLU A 137 1.30 -22.57 -22.19
CA GLU A 137 0.34 -23.06 -21.19
C GLU A 137 -0.59 -21.95 -20.66
N ASN A 138 -0.21 -20.67 -20.79
CA ASN A 138 -1.05 -19.53 -20.37
C ASN A 138 -2.21 -19.34 -21.36
N GLY A 139 -3.38 -19.92 -21.06
CA GLY A 139 -4.59 -19.69 -21.83
C GLY A 139 -5.00 -18.22 -21.88
N SER A 140 -5.54 -17.77 -23.02
CA SER A 140 -5.87 -16.35 -23.29
C SER A 140 -6.85 -15.70 -22.29
N TYR A 141 -7.65 -16.51 -21.60
CA TYR A 141 -8.61 -16.09 -20.57
C TYR A 141 -8.29 -16.69 -19.18
N SER A 142 -7.03 -17.04 -18.92
CA SER A 142 -6.59 -17.52 -17.61
C SER A 142 -6.77 -16.45 -16.53
N THR A 143 -7.25 -16.85 -15.36
CA THR A 143 -7.38 -15.97 -14.18
C THR A 143 -6.01 -15.55 -13.63
N THR A 144 -4.99 -16.35 -13.90
CA THR A 144 -3.61 -16.22 -13.48
C THR A 144 -2.69 -16.64 -14.64
N ALA A 145 -1.61 -15.90 -14.89
CA ALA A 145 -0.65 -16.20 -15.94
C ALA A 145 0.78 -16.17 -15.38
N VAL A 146 1.60 -17.14 -15.78
CA VAL A 146 3.00 -17.27 -15.36
C VAL A 146 3.85 -16.25 -16.12
N ILE A 147 4.62 -15.42 -15.40
CA ILE A 147 5.58 -14.46 -15.98
C ILE A 147 7.04 -14.86 -15.81
N TYR A 148 7.33 -15.74 -14.85
CA TYR A 148 8.64 -16.35 -14.66
C TYR A 148 8.49 -17.73 -14.03
N ARG A 149 9.26 -18.72 -14.50
CA ARG A 149 9.39 -20.07 -13.93
C ARG A 149 10.88 -20.35 -13.79
N GLY A 150 11.37 -20.57 -12.58
CA GLY A 150 12.81 -20.70 -12.32
C GLY A 150 13.16 -20.78 -10.84
N SER A 151 14.24 -20.12 -10.43
CA SER A 151 14.79 -20.25 -9.08
C SER A 151 13.99 -19.46 -8.04
N CYS A 152 13.60 -20.13 -6.96
CA CYS A 152 12.84 -19.54 -5.84
C CYS A 152 13.53 -18.32 -5.21
N GLY A 153 14.86 -18.34 -5.10
CA GLY A 153 15.62 -17.19 -4.63
C GLY A 153 15.47 -15.92 -5.50
N LEU A 154 15.23 -16.07 -6.81
CA LEU A 154 14.98 -14.95 -7.72
C LEU A 154 13.50 -14.56 -7.71
N THR A 155 12.58 -15.52 -7.75
CA THR A 155 11.13 -15.30 -7.66
C THR A 155 10.77 -14.50 -6.40
N LYS A 156 11.23 -14.94 -5.22
CA LYS A 156 10.98 -14.27 -3.93
C LYS A 156 11.51 -12.82 -3.89
N ARG A 157 12.68 -12.56 -4.49
CA ARG A 157 13.26 -11.20 -4.59
C ARG A 157 12.40 -10.30 -5.47
N TRP A 158 11.98 -10.77 -6.65
CA TRP A 158 11.09 -10.01 -7.53
C TRP A 158 9.71 -9.79 -6.93
N ASN A 159 9.12 -10.81 -6.31
CA ASN A 159 7.83 -10.68 -5.63
C ASN A 159 7.89 -9.58 -4.55
N THR A 160 8.92 -9.60 -3.70
CA THR A 160 9.16 -8.58 -2.67
C THR A 160 9.36 -7.18 -3.28
N ALA A 161 10.16 -7.05 -4.34
CA ALA A 161 10.42 -5.77 -4.99
C ALA A 161 9.17 -5.19 -5.68
N LEU A 162 8.38 -6.04 -6.34
CA LEU A 162 7.13 -5.64 -6.99
C LEU A 162 6.09 -5.19 -5.96
N HIS A 163 5.90 -5.91 -4.85
CA HIS A 163 5.03 -5.45 -3.77
C HIS A 163 5.49 -4.12 -3.15
N LEU A 164 6.80 -3.88 -3.02
CA LEU A 164 7.31 -2.58 -2.54
C LEU A 164 6.94 -1.44 -3.51
N ILE A 165 7.17 -1.64 -4.81
CA ILE A 165 6.79 -0.67 -5.86
C ILE A 165 5.28 -0.42 -5.84
N ILE A 166 4.47 -1.49 -5.80
CA ILE A 166 3.00 -1.44 -5.75
C ILE A 166 2.52 -0.58 -4.57
N ASN A 167 3.05 -0.81 -3.36
CA ASN A 167 2.64 -0.07 -2.18
C ASN A 167 3.06 1.41 -2.21
N VAL A 168 4.23 1.74 -2.77
CA VAL A 168 4.65 3.13 -3.01
C VAL A 168 3.71 3.82 -4.02
N LEU A 169 3.48 3.21 -5.19
CA LEU A 169 2.61 3.77 -6.23
C LEU A 169 1.16 3.94 -5.74
N SER A 170 0.64 2.94 -5.02
CA SER A 170 -0.67 2.96 -4.36
C SER A 170 -0.79 4.12 -3.35
N THR A 171 0.23 4.33 -2.52
CA THR A 171 0.25 5.42 -1.54
C THR A 171 0.28 6.79 -2.23
N CYS A 172 1.09 6.95 -3.28
CA CYS A 172 1.18 8.19 -4.06
C CYS A 172 -0.13 8.54 -4.77
N ILE A 173 -0.79 7.58 -5.43
CA ILE A 173 -2.08 7.85 -6.10
C ILE A 173 -3.22 8.09 -5.11
N LEU A 174 -3.18 7.46 -3.92
CA LEU A 174 -4.15 7.72 -2.84
C LEU A 174 -3.97 9.14 -2.29
N ALA A 175 -2.73 9.56 -2.00
CA ALA A 175 -2.45 10.93 -1.56
C ALA A 175 -2.90 11.99 -2.60
N ALA A 176 -2.61 11.76 -3.89
CA ALA A 176 -3.07 12.61 -4.99
C ALA A 176 -4.60 12.62 -5.12
N SER A 177 -5.26 11.47 -4.97
CA SER A 177 -6.73 11.36 -4.94
C SER A 177 -7.31 12.17 -3.78
N ASN A 178 -6.74 12.04 -2.59
CA ASN A 178 -7.22 12.69 -1.37
C ASN A 178 -7.07 14.21 -1.44
N TYR A 179 -5.98 14.72 -2.04
CA TYR A 179 -5.82 16.14 -2.30
C TYR A 179 -6.88 16.67 -3.27
N CYS A 180 -7.06 16.02 -4.43
CA CYS A 180 -8.10 16.39 -5.40
C CYS A 180 -9.52 16.33 -4.80
N MET A 181 -9.80 15.33 -3.97
CA MET A 181 -11.08 15.23 -3.27
C MET A 181 -11.31 16.36 -2.26
N GLN A 182 -10.28 16.80 -1.54
CA GLN A 182 -10.37 17.96 -0.66
C GLN A 182 -10.65 19.25 -1.43
N THR A 183 -9.97 19.51 -2.57
CA THR A 183 -10.24 20.71 -3.38
C THR A 183 -11.64 20.72 -4.00
N LEU A 184 -12.20 19.56 -4.33
CA LEU A 184 -13.59 19.40 -4.80
C LEU A 184 -14.63 19.69 -3.70
N VAL A 185 -14.35 19.38 -2.43
CA VAL A 185 -15.28 19.53 -1.29
C VAL A 185 -15.18 20.88 -0.60
N ALA A 186 -13.98 21.47 -0.55
CA ALA A 186 -13.75 22.78 0.08
C ALA A 186 -14.63 23.86 -0.56
N PRO A 187 -15.32 24.71 0.24
CA PRO A 187 -16.20 25.76 -0.28
C PRO A 187 -15.41 27.01 -0.70
N THR A 188 -15.96 27.84 -1.59
CA THR A 188 -15.43 29.19 -1.86
C THR A 188 -15.95 30.22 -0.86
N ARG A 189 -15.41 31.43 -0.86
CA ARG A 189 -15.88 32.52 0.02
C ARG A 189 -17.35 32.86 -0.23
N GLU A 190 -17.76 32.90 -1.50
CA GLU A 190 -19.12 33.19 -1.96
C GLU A 190 -20.10 32.07 -1.59
N GLU A 191 -19.69 30.80 -1.70
CA GLU A 191 -20.49 29.66 -1.23
C GLU A 191 -20.72 29.70 0.29
N VAL A 192 -19.73 30.18 1.05
CA VAL A 192 -19.85 30.40 2.50
C VAL A 192 -20.80 31.57 2.80
N ASP A 193 -20.64 32.74 2.17
CA ASP A 193 -21.55 33.90 2.35
C ASP A 193 -23.00 33.53 2.04
N ALA A 194 -23.26 32.82 0.94
CA ALA A 194 -24.60 32.38 0.54
C ALA A 194 -25.25 31.44 1.57
N HIS A 195 -24.47 30.62 2.26
CA HIS A 195 -24.96 29.75 3.34
C HIS A 195 -25.13 30.53 4.65
N HIS A 196 -24.21 31.44 4.95
CA HIS A 196 -24.25 32.28 6.15
C HIS A 196 -25.45 33.24 6.13
N ALA A 197 -25.81 33.79 4.97
CA ALA A 197 -27.06 34.53 4.75
C ALA A 197 -28.32 33.68 5.07
N GLN A 198 -28.26 32.36 4.86
CA GLN A 198 -29.32 31.40 5.24
C GLN A 198 -29.18 30.87 6.68
N ARG A 199 -28.26 31.41 7.49
CA ARG A 199 -27.92 30.93 8.84
C ARG A 199 -27.47 29.45 8.87
N LYS A 200 -26.78 29.01 7.82
CA LYS A 200 -26.20 27.67 7.68
C LYS A 200 -24.68 27.79 7.61
N SER A 201 -23.97 26.98 8.40
CA SER A 201 -22.51 26.96 8.38
C SER A 201 -21.99 25.92 7.37
N LEU A 202 -20.79 26.13 6.83
CA LEU A 202 -20.05 25.09 6.10
C LEU A 202 -18.78 24.73 6.89
N ASP A 203 -18.30 23.49 6.73
CA ASP A 203 -17.01 23.10 7.29
C ASP A 203 -15.89 23.58 6.37
N ILE A 204 -14.81 24.13 6.94
CA ILE A 204 -13.63 24.59 6.19
C ILE A 204 -12.40 23.84 6.72
N GLY A 205 -11.41 23.56 5.87
CA GLY A 205 -10.19 22.87 6.27
C GLY A 205 -10.36 21.38 6.64
N SER A 206 -11.43 20.72 6.18
CA SER A 206 -11.65 19.29 6.43
C SER A 206 -12.47 18.61 5.32
N ALA A 207 -12.29 17.30 5.15
CA ALA A 207 -13.11 16.48 4.27
C ALA A 207 -14.51 16.29 4.88
N SER A 208 -15.43 17.22 4.60
CA SER A 208 -16.76 17.23 5.20
C SER A 208 -17.82 16.58 4.33
N VAL A 209 -18.41 15.50 4.86
CA VAL A 209 -19.62 14.87 4.32
C VAL A 209 -20.81 15.83 4.30
N LYS A 210 -20.88 16.80 5.22
CA LYS A 210 -21.93 17.84 5.20
C LYS A 210 -21.83 18.68 3.92
N ASN A 211 -20.62 19.09 3.56
CA ASN A 211 -20.39 19.88 2.35
C ASN A 211 -20.70 19.08 1.06
N LEU A 212 -20.53 17.75 1.05
CA LEU A 212 -20.88 16.91 -0.12
C LEU A 212 -22.36 17.05 -0.55
N PHE A 213 -23.27 17.27 0.40
CA PHE A 213 -24.69 17.53 0.11
C PHE A 213 -24.99 18.96 -0.38
N THR A 214 -24.01 19.85 -0.29
CA THR A 214 -24.10 21.26 -0.70
C THR A 214 -23.47 21.54 -2.07
N ILE A 215 -22.39 20.84 -2.41
CA ILE A 215 -21.63 21.11 -3.65
C ILE A 215 -22.40 20.74 -4.92
N GLY A 216 -22.12 21.47 -6.01
CA GLY A 216 -22.75 21.21 -7.30
C GLY A 216 -22.49 19.79 -7.85
N ARG A 217 -23.49 19.26 -8.57
CA ARG A 217 -23.54 17.86 -9.04
C ARG A 217 -22.25 17.36 -9.72
N HIS A 218 -21.59 18.19 -10.53
CA HIS A 218 -20.34 17.82 -11.21
C HIS A 218 -19.18 17.58 -10.23
N ARG A 219 -19.06 18.39 -9.16
CA ARG A 219 -18.04 18.21 -8.12
C ARG A 219 -18.31 16.97 -7.28
N LEU A 220 -19.59 16.72 -6.96
CA LEU A 220 -20.01 15.51 -6.27
C LEU A 220 -19.70 14.25 -7.11
N ALA A 221 -20.05 14.24 -8.39
CA ALA A 221 -19.76 13.12 -9.29
C ALA A 221 -18.24 12.83 -9.38
N LEU A 222 -17.40 13.86 -9.56
CA LEU A 222 -15.95 13.70 -9.58
C LEU A 222 -15.40 13.17 -8.25
N TRP A 223 -15.91 13.67 -7.12
CA TRP A 223 -15.51 13.21 -5.79
C TRP A 223 -15.88 11.73 -5.58
N VAL A 224 -17.10 11.33 -5.96
CA VAL A 224 -17.55 9.93 -5.88
C VAL A 224 -16.70 9.01 -6.77
N ILE A 225 -16.37 9.43 -8.00
CA ILE A 225 -15.48 8.66 -8.88
C ILE A 225 -14.09 8.48 -8.24
N LEU A 226 -13.51 9.53 -7.66
CA LEU A 226 -12.20 9.46 -7.00
C LEU A 226 -12.22 8.55 -5.77
N MET A 227 -13.29 8.55 -4.96
CA MET A 227 -13.46 7.62 -3.83
C MET A 227 -13.64 6.18 -4.29
N LEU A 228 -14.62 5.89 -5.15
CA LEU A 228 -14.95 4.52 -5.56
C LEU A 228 -13.80 3.82 -6.29
N THR A 229 -12.92 4.58 -6.93
CA THR A 229 -11.71 4.05 -7.58
C THR A 229 -10.52 3.91 -6.61
N ALA A 230 -10.54 4.54 -5.43
CA ALA A 230 -9.43 4.46 -4.46
C ALA A 230 -9.38 3.12 -3.73
N THR A 231 -10.54 2.62 -3.28
CA THR A 231 -10.65 1.40 -2.48
C THR A 231 -10.24 0.12 -3.23
N PRO A 232 -10.65 -0.15 -4.49
CA PRO A 232 -10.15 -1.29 -5.25
C PRO A 232 -8.65 -1.20 -5.52
N PHE A 233 -8.14 0.01 -5.78
CA PHE A 233 -6.74 0.23 -6.17
C PHE A 233 -5.76 -0.09 -5.05
N HIS A 234 -6.10 0.13 -3.77
CA HIS A 234 -5.20 -0.24 -2.68
C HIS A 234 -5.33 -1.73 -2.27
N LEU A 235 -6.55 -2.28 -2.29
CA LEU A 235 -6.80 -3.67 -1.88
C LEU A 235 -6.36 -4.68 -2.94
N MET A 236 -6.83 -4.55 -4.17
CA MET A 236 -6.64 -5.57 -5.22
C MET A 236 -5.21 -5.58 -5.78
N TYR A 237 -4.49 -4.45 -5.69
CA TYR A 237 -3.19 -4.30 -6.32
C TYR A 237 -2.11 -5.14 -5.63
N ASN A 238 -2.22 -5.37 -4.32
CA ASN A 238 -1.38 -6.33 -3.61
C ASN A 238 -1.67 -7.80 -4.00
N SER A 239 -2.77 -8.09 -4.68
CA SER A 239 -3.10 -9.41 -5.25
C SER A 239 -2.83 -9.50 -6.76
N MET A 240 -2.29 -8.44 -7.38
CA MET A 240 -1.99 -8.43 -8.83
C MET A 240 -0.88 -9.42 -9.19
N VAL A 241 0.16 -9.52 -8.35
CA VAL A 241 1.35 -10.36 -8.54
C VAL A 241 1.51 -11.22 -7.29
N PHE A 242 1.89 -12.48 -7.47
CA PHE A 242 2.14 -13.41 -6.37
C PHE A 242 3.11 -14.52 -6.78
N GLU A 243 3.76 -15.12 -5.79
CA GLU A 243 4.61 -16.31 -5.93
C GLU A 243 3.78 -17.58 -5.75
N SER A 244 4.11 -18.62 -6.50
CA SER A 244 3.61 -19.99 -6.29
C SER A 244 4.76 -20.99 -6.40
N LEU A 245 4.66 -22.09 -5.65
CA LEU A 245 5.62 -23.19 -5.70
C LEU A 245 5.16 -24.21 -6.74
N SER A 246 6.08 -24.70 -7.58
CA SER A 246 5.79 -25.85 -8.44
C SER A 246 5.90 -27.12 -7.60
N THR A 247 4.78 -27.82 -7.42
CA THR A 247 4.77 -29.20 -6.95
C THR A 247 5.21 -30.14 -8.07
N ASN A 248 5.81 -31.28 -7.71
CA ASN A 248 6.11 -32.34 -8.66
C ASN A 248 5.20 -33.53 -8.33
N GLN A 249 4.60 -34.13 -9.37
CA GLN A 249 4.07 -35.49 -9.23
C GLN A 249 5.26 -36.46 -9.22
N PHE A 250 5.22 -37.43 -8.33
CA PHE A 250 6.25 -38.44 -8.18
C PHE A 250 5.66 -39.80 -7.82
N VAL A 251 6.52 -40.82 -7.85
CA VAL A 251 6.15 -42.21 -7.56
C VAL A 251 6.87 -42.70 -6.31
N VAL A 252 6.20 -43.60 -5.60
CA VAL A 252 6.76 -44.36 -4.48
C VAL A 252 7.18 -45.73 -5.01
N VAL A 253 8.43 -46.10 -4.82
CA VAL A 253 8.94 -47.46 -5.11
C VAL A 253 9.37 -48.13 -3.81
N VAL A 254 9.31 -49.45 -3.74
CA VAL A 254 9.93 -50.20 -2.63
C VAL A 254 11.38 -50.51 -2.99
N GLY A 255 12.29 -50.43 -2.01
CA GLY A 255 13.70 -50.76 -2.16
C GLY A 255 14.34 -51.33 -0.89
N PRO A 256 15.60 -51.79 -0.96
CA PRO A 256 16.31 -52.38 0.17
C PRO A 256 16.57 -51.42 1.32
N ASN A 257 16.50 -51.86 2.58
CA ASN A 257 16.81 -50.99 3.72
C ASN A 257 18.30 -50.60 3.82
N ASP A 258 19.21 -51.45 3.32
CA ASP A 258 20.65 -51.15 3.22
C ASP A 258 21.02 -50.24 2.04
N LEU A 259 20.05 -49.73 1.28
CA LEU A 259 20.28 -48.83 0.15
C LEU A 259 20.91 -47.48 0.55
N ASP A 260 22.01 -47.13 -0.14
CA ASP A 260 22.74 -45.87 0.02
C ASP A 260 23.34 -45.35 -1.30
N SER A 261 24.09 -44.23 -1.21
CA SER A 261 24.76 -43.60 -2.35
C SER A 261 25.91 -44.42 -2.96
N SER A 262 26.49 -45.37 -2.22
CA SER A 262 27.61 -46.20 -2.68
C SER A 262 27.14 -47.43 -3.46
N ASN A 263 25.96 -47.97 -3.13
CA ASN A 263 25.54 -49.30 -3.56
C ASN A 263 24.37 -49.32 -4.58
N ILE A 264 23.67 -48.20 -4.80
CA ILE A 264 22.55 -48.07 -5.77
C ILE A 264 22.85 -48.62 -7.17
N TRP A 265 24.08 -48.47 -7.68
CA TRP A 265 24.42 -48.96 -9.03
C TRP A 265 24.45 -50.49 -9.13
N ASN A 266 24.66 -51.21 -8.03
CA ASN A 266 24.63 -52.68 -7.98
C ASN A 266 23.23 -53.23 -8.29
N LEU A 267 22.19 -52.40 -8.16
CA LEU A 267 20.80 -52.73 -8.50
C LEU A 267 20.50 -52.53 -10.00
N THR A 268 21.48 -52.21 -10.85
CA THR A 268 21.21 -51.96 -12.28
C THR A 268 21.02 -53.26 -13.07
N THR A 269 19.83 -53.47 -13.61
CA THR A 269 19.54 -54.57 -14.55
C THR A 269 18.94 -54.05 -15.88
N PRO A 270 19.04 -54.81 -16.98
CA PRO A 270 18.37 -54.48 -18.25
C PRO A 270 16.84 -54.35 -18.12
N ALA A 271 16.24 -54.97 -17.11
CA ALA A 271 14.84 -54.83 -16.78
C ALA A 271 14.51 -53.45 -16.21
N LEU A 272 15.24 -52.98 -15.17
CA LEU A 272 15.04 -51.64 -14.62
C LEU A 272 15.30 -50.55 -15.66
N ASP A 273 16.42 -50.64 -16.39
CA ASP A 273 16.78 -49.65 -17.41
C ASP A 273 15.68 -49.50 -18.50
N LYS A 274 15.07 -50.62 -18.92
CA LYS A 274 14.01 -50.62 -19.94
C LYS A 274 12.61 -50.26 -19.41
N CYS A 275 12.30 -50.63 -18.17
CA CYS A 275 10.92 -50.62 -17.65
C CYS A 275 10.62 -49.56 -16.59
N PHE A 276 11.62 -48.97 -15.91
CA PHE A 276 11.39 -48.00 -14.84
C PHE A 276 10.56 -46.78 -15.28
N SER A 277 10.78 -46.27 -16.50
CA SER A 277 10.04 -45.11 -17.06
C SER A 277 8.71 -45.43 -17.74
N ARG A 278 8.27 -46.70 -17.78
CA ARG A 278 7.10 -47.10 -18.59
C ARG A 278 5.74 -47.01 -17.90
N PRO A 279 5.60 -47.20 -16.58
CA PRO A 279 4.37 -46.83 -15.88
C PRO A 279 4.22 -45.31 -15.90
N GLN A 280 3.31 -44.76 -16.70
CA GLN A 280 2.93 -43.36 -16.54
C GLN A 280 2.27 -43.18 -15.15
N PRO A 281 2.63 -42.14 -14.39
CA PRO A 281 3.28 -40.89 -14.80
C PRO A 281 4.81 -40.79 -14.54
N ILE A 282 5.57 -41.88 -14.46
CA ILE A 282 7.02 -41.84 -14.17
C ILE A 282 7.79 -41.17 -15.33
N GLN A 283 8.14 -39.89 -15.15
CA GLN A 283 9.01 -39.11 -16.05
C GLN A 283 10.48 -39.12 -15.61
N LEU A 284 10.97 -40.26 -15.11
CA LEU A 284 12.39 -40.48 -14.80
C LEU A 284 12.91 -41.77 -15.43
N SER A 285 14.14 -41.72 -15.93
CA SER A 285 14.93 -42.91 -16.24
C SER A 285 15.50 -43.55 -14.97
N TRP A 286 15.74 -44.87 -15.01
CA TRP A 286 16.50 -45.57 -13.95
C TRP A 286 17.85 -44.88 -13.73
N HIS A 287 18.55 -44.51 -14.80
CA HIS A 287 19.84 -43.83 -14.73
C HIS A 287 19.76 -42.46 -14.01
N GLU A 288 18.77 -41.62 -14.29
CA GLU A 288 18.58 -40.36 -13.56
C GLU A 288 18.27 -40.60 -12.09
N PHE A 289 17.39 -41.55 -11.79
CA PHE A 289 16.97 -41.89 -10.43
C PHE A 289 18.15 -42.41 -9.59
N ALA A 290 18.89 -43.40 -10.11
CA ALA A 290 20.09 -43.93 -9.48
C ALA A 290 21.18 -42.86 -9.31
N SER A 291 21.33 -41.95 -10.29
CA SER A 291 22.28 -40.84 -10.22
C SER A 291 21.95 -39.81 -9.13
N GLN A 292 20.67 -39.57 -8.78
CA GLN A 292 20.33 -38.73 -7.62
C GLN A 292 20.76 -39.38 -6.31
N ILE A 293 20.49 -40.67 -6.14
CA ILE A 293 20.85 -41.42 -4.93
C ILE A 293 22.39 -41.52 -4.82
N ALA A 294 23.08 -41.86 -5.90
CA ALA A 294 24.54 -41.96 -5.95
C ALA A 294 25.26 -40.66 -5.60
N ARG A 295 24.65 -39.50 -5.87
CA ARG A 295 25.17 -38.17 -5.51
C ARG A 295 24.84 -37.75 -4.08
N GLY A 296 24.11 -38.56 -3.31
CA GLY A 296 23.63 -38.19 -1.98
C GLY A 296 22.50 -37.14 -2.01
N ASN A 297 21.81 -36.95 -3.14
CA ASN A 297 20.74 -35.95 -3.28
C ASN A 297 19.38 -36.49 -2.79
N TYR A 298 19.38 -37.03 -1.57
CA TYR A 298 18.22 -37.60 -0.90
C TYR A 298 18.26 -37.30 0.60
N GLU A 299 17.17 -37.58 1.31
CA GLU A 299 17.07 -37.51 2.76
C GLU A 299 16.41 -38.77 3.29
N ARG A 300 16.98 -39.40 4.34
CA ARG A 300 16.36 -40.54 5.02
C ARG A 300 15.39 -40.01 6.06
N ILE A 301 14.11 -40.34 5.92
CA ILE A 301 12.98 -39.87 6.74
C ILE A 301 12.30 -41.03 7.47
N SER A 302 11.59 -40.75 8.56
CA SER A 302 10.85 -41.76 9.34
C SER A 302 9.64 -42.32 8.59
N THR A 303 9.04 -43.41 9.09
CA THR A 303 7.80 -43.97 8.54
C THR A 303 6.65 -42.96 8.58
N GLU A 304 6.46 -42.28 9.71
CA GLU A 304 5.47 -41.20 9.90
C GLU A 304 5.64 -40.07 8.86
N GLN A 305 6.86 -39.55 8.72
CA GLN A 305 7.17 -38.51 7.74
C GLN A 305 6.97 -39.01 6.32
N CYS A 306 7.28 -40.28 6.04
CA CYS A 306 7.09 -40.85 4.72
C CYS A 306 5.61 -41.04 4.36
N ALA A 307 4.77 -41.43 5.32
CA ALA A 307 3.33 -41.48 5.18
C ALA A 307 2.78 -40.10 4.76
N GLU A 308 3.10 -39.05 5.53
CA GLU A 308 2.72 -37.67 5.23
C GLU A 308 3.25 -37.20 3.86
N THR A 309 4.51 -37.52 3.55
CA THR A 309 5.15 -37.13 2.28
C THR A 309 4.56 -37.84 1.08
N SER A 310 4.08 -39.08 1.24
CA SER A 310 3.44 -39.86 0.17
C SER A 310 1.99 -39.44 -0.12
N TYR A 311 1.33 -38.74 0.82
CA TYR A 311 -0.11 -38.46 0.75
C TYR A 311 -0.48 -37.46 -0.36
N MET A 312 0.36 -36.46 -0.62
CA MET A 312 0.13 -35.44 -1.64
C MET A 312 1.43 -35.03 -2.35
N SER A 313 1.29 -34.48 -3.56
CA SER A 313 2.42 -33.98 -4.35
C SER A 313 3.13 -32.82 -3.64
N GLN A 314 4.32 -33.06 -3.08
CA GLN A 314 5.12 -32.05 -2.39
C GLN A 314 6.04 -31.24 -3.33
N THR A 315 6.52 -30.10 -2.81
CA THR A 315 7.55 -29.26 -3.45
C THR A 315 8.94 -29.77 -3.09
N GLY A 316 9.90 -29.71 -4.02
CA GLY A 316 11.29 -30.07 -3.72
C GLY A 316 11.56 -31.58 -3.59
N ILE A 317 10.59 -32.44 -3.92
CA ILE A 317 10.75 -33.91 -3.97
C ILE A 317 10.51 -34.40 -5.40
N ARG A 318 11.26 -35.43 -5.84
CA ARG A 318 11.17 -36.05 -7.17
C ARG A 318 10.81 -37.54 -7.15
N GLY A 319 10.80 -38.17 -5.97
CA GLY A 319 10.54 -39.59 -5.79
C GLY A 319 10.73 -40.02 -4.33
N ILE A 320 10.09 -41.12 -3.94
CA ILE A 320 10.26 -41.75 -2.63
C ILE A 320 10.66 -43.21 -2.82
N VAL A 321 11.67 -43.64 -2.08
CA VAL A 321 11.99 -45.07 -1.91
C VAL A 321 11.53 -45.49 -0.53
N ALA A 322 10.49 -46.33 -0.45
CA ALA A 322 10.05 -46.99 0.77
C ALA A 322 11.01 -48.15 1.07
N LEU A 323 11.68 -48.09 2.21
CA LEU A 323 12.74 -49.02 2.59
C LEU A 323 12.14 -50.20 3.36
N ALA A 324 12.36 -51.41 2.85
CA ALA A 324 11.82 -52.63 3.43
C ALA A 324 12.93 -53.49 4.06
N ASP A 325 12.69 -53.98 5.29
CA ASP A 325 13.67 -54.77 6.05
C ASP A 325 13.95 -56.17 5.45
N ASN A 326 13.02 -56.69 4.65
CA ASN A 326 13.11 -57.98 3.99
C ASN A 326 13.74 -57.93 2.59
N LEU A 327 14.32 -56.79 2.20
CA LEU A 327 15.04 -56.61 0.95
C LEU A 327 16.44 -56.05 1.22
N THR A 328 17.44 -56.63 0.58
CA THR A 328 18.85 -56.25 0.64
C THR A 328 19.39 -55.90 -0.73
N VAL A 329 20.43 -55.06 -0.83
CA VAL A 329 21.06 -54.76 -2.13
C VAL A 329 21.68 -56.03 -2.75
N SER A 330 22.04 -57.02 -1.93
CA SER A 330 22.50 -58.35 -2.36
C SER A 330 21.45 -59.21 -3.08
N ASP A 331 20.15 -58.99 -2.86
CA ASP A 331 19.09 -59.72 -3.58
C ASP A 331 19.02 -59.31 -5.06
N GLY A 332 19.57 -58.14 -5.39
CA GLY A 332 19.84 -57.66 -6.74
C GLY A 332 18.65 -57.06 -7.49
N GLY A 333 18.96 -56.07 -8.33
CA GLY A 333 18.14 -55.68 -9.48
C GLY A 333 16.66 -55.37 -9.27
N ASP A 334 15.87 -55.76 -10.28
CA ASP A 334 14.41 -55.68 -10.35
C ASP A 334 13.67 -56.63 -9.39
N ALA A 335 14.39 -57.52 -8.69
CA ALA A 335 13.85 -58.25 -7.54
C ALA A 335 13.85 -57.40 -6.26
N SER A 336 14.76 -56.41 -6.19
CA SER A 336 14.98 -55.55 -5.02
C SER A 336 14.32 -54.18 -5.14
N ILE A 337 14.14 -53.67 -6.36
CA ILE A 337 13.43 -52.40 -6.64
C ILE A 337 12.06 -52.72 -7.26
N LEU A 338 10.99 -52.43 -6.52
CA LEU A 338 9.64 -52.88 -6.83
C LEU A 338 8.66 -51.70 -7.00
N LEU A 339 7.73 -51.86 -7.93
CA LEU A 339 6.70 -50.89 -8.24
C LEU A 339 5.51 -51.07 -7.28
N THR A 340 5.00 -49.96 -6.73
CA THR A 340 3.88 -49.96 -5.77
C THR A 340 2.54 -49.58 -6.40
N GLY A 341 2.55 -49.08 -7.64
CA GLY A 341 1.39 -48.45 -8.28
C GLY A 341 0.93 -47.13 -7.65
N MET A 342 1.56 -46.66 -6.58
CA MET A 342 1.22 -45.41 -5.91
C MET A 342 1.87 -44.22 -6.64
N THR A 343 1.06 -43.22 -6.95
CA THR A 343 1.47 -42.00 -7.68
C THR A 343 0.85 -40.79 -6.97
N THR A 344 1.63 -39.73 -6.76
CA THR A 344 1.11 -38.53 -6.10
C THR A 344 0.33 -37.67 -7.09
N SER A 345 -0.84 -37.20 -6.66
CA SER A 345 -1.72 -36.31 -7.42
C SER A 345 -2.03 -35.06 -6.61
N ILE A 346 -2.62 -34.07 -7.29
CA ILE A 346 -3.08 -32.79 -6.71
C ILE A 346 -4.62 -32.77 -6.63
N ILE A 347 -5.30 -33.60 -7.45
CA ILE A 347 -6.75 -33.54 -7.68
C ILE A 347 -7.49 -34.57 -6.82
N GLU A 348 -6.93 -35.77 -6.65
CA GLU A 348 -7.48 -36.84 -5.81
C GLU A 348 -6.35 -37.49 -5.00
N PRO A 349 -6.52 -37.76 -3.70
CA PRO A 349 -5.53 -38.50 -2.91
C PRO A 349 -5.52 -39.97 -3.37
N GLY A 350 -4.38 -40.43 -3.87
CA GLY A 350 -4.17 -41.83 -4.23
C GLY A 350 -3.98 -42.73 -3.01
N PRO A 351 -3.76 -44.05 -3.22
CA PRO A 351 -3.25 -44.91 -2.15
C PRO A 351 -1.93 -44.35 -1.60
N TYR A 352 -1.83 -44.27 -0.28
CA TYR A 352 -0.72 -43.67 0.46
C TYR A 352 -0.09 -44.68 1.42
N LEU A 353 1.15 -44.42 1.85
CA LEU A 353 1.80 -45.19 2.90
C LEU A 353 1.07 -44.97 4.22
N SER A 354 0.62 -46.04 4.87
CA SER A 354 0.01 -45.99 6.20
C SER A 354 0.93 -46.70 7.19
N ASP A 355 1.25 -46.01 8.30
CA ASP A 355 2.15 -46.53 9.32
C ASP A 355 1.61 -47.85 9.90
N GLY A 356 2.50 -48.85 10.02
CA GLY A 356 2.14 -50.21 10.46
C GLY A 356 1.34 -51.06 9.46
N ILE A 357 1.09 -50.62 8.21
CA ILE A 357 0.46 -51.44 7.17
C ILE A 357 1.51 -51.91 6.14
N PRO A 358 1.66 -53.23 5.89
CA PRO A 358 2.58 -53.74 4.88
C PRO A 358 2.22 -53.23 3.48
N LEU A 359 3.19 -52.66 2.76
CA LEU A 359 2.99 -52.12 1.44
C LEU A 359 2.99 -53.22 0.37
N LEU A 360 2.06 -53.12 -0.59
CA LEU A 360 2.03 -54.01 -1.76
C LEU A 360 2.96 -53.47 -2.86
N ALA A 361 3.87 -54.33 -3.35
CA ALA A 361 4.73 -54.02 -4.48
C ALA A 361 5.02 -55.27 -5.33
N ALA A 362 5.29 -55.08 -6.62
CA ALA A 362 5.70 -56.17 -7.53
C ALA A 362 6.79 -55.71 -8.53
N PRO A 363 7.49 -56.64 -9.21
CA PRO A 363 8.53 -56.30 -10.18
C PRO A 363 8.01 -55.45 -11.35
N PHE A 364 8.89 -54.64 -11.94
CA PHE A 364 8.59 -53.80 -13.11
C PHE A 364 8.32 -54.58 -14.41
N VAL A 365 8.55 -55.90 -14.40
CA VAL A 365 8.47 -56.80 -15.55
C VAL A 365 7.24 -57.70 -15.44
N ASN A 366 6.64 -58.05 -16.57
CA ASN A 366 5.49 -58.96 -16.65
C ASN A 366 5.91 -60.41 -16.94
N GLN A 367 6.94 -60.63 -17.77
CA GLN A 367 7.53 -61.95 -18.04
C GLN A 367 9.05 -61.87 -18.31
N THR A 368 9.81 -62.81 -17.75
CA THR A 368 11.24 -63.05 -18.01
C THR A 368 11.46 -64.46 -18.59
N ALA A 369 11.11 -64.64 -19.86
CA ALA A 369 11.30 -65.92 -20.55
C ALA A 369 12.70 -66.03 -21.19
N GLY A 370 13.66 -66.58 -20.44
CA GLY A 370 14.92 -67.10 -20.98
C GLY A 370 15.97 -66.07 -21.43
N LEU A 371 17.15 -66.61 -21.76
CA LEU A 371 18.27 -65.87 -22.35
C LEU A 371 17.84 -65.36 -23.75
N ASP A 372 18.17 -64.10 -24.06
CA ASP A 372 17.83 -63.38 -25.31
C ASP A 372 16.39 -62.88 -25.51
N SER A 373 15.88 -62.25 -24.45
CA SER A 373 15.22 -60.92 -24.50
C SER A 373 13.95 -60.73 -25.35
N ASN A 374 12.80 -60.81 -24.69
CA ASN A 374 11.68 -59.92 -25.00
C ASN A 374 11.04 -59.35 -23.72
N ILE A 375 11.84 -58.59 -22.94
CA ILE A 375 11.42 -57.98 -21.67
C ILE A 375 10.17 -57.13 -21.89
N THR A 376 9.05 -57.52 -21.28
CA THR A 376 7.78 -56.81 -21.29
C THR A 376 7.54 -56.14 -19.94
N CYS A 377 7.27 -54.84 -19.96
CA CYS A 377 7.09 -54.05 -18.75
C CYS A 377 5.63 -54.10 -18.25
N GLN A 378 5.42 -53.88 -16.96
CA GLN A 378 4.08 -53.74 -16.37
C GLN A 378 3.27 -52.60 -17.03
N SER A 379 1.95 -52.77 -17.13
CA SER A 379 1.04 -51.80 -17.76
C SER A 379 0.63 -50.69 -16.78
N PRO A 380 0.17 -49.50 -17.24
CA PRO A 380 -0.24 -48.43 -16.33
C PRO A 380 -1.46 -48.78 -15.43
N ASN A 381 -2.26 -49.79 -15.75
CA ASN A 381 -3.37 -50.28 -14.90
C ASN A 381 -2.90 -51.28 -13.82
N PHE A 382 -1.64 -51.18 -13.39
CA PHE A 382 -0.95 -52.10 -12.48
C PHE A 382 -1.61 -52.23 -11.09
N SER A 383 -2.36 -51.23 -10.64
CA SER A 383 -3.04 -51.22 -9.34
C SER A 383 -3.97 -52.43 -9.13
N GLN A 384 -4.63 -52.92 -10.19
CA GLN A 384 -5.49 -54.10 -10.12
C GLN A 384 -4.70 -55.41 -10.18
N SER A 385 -3.53 -55.41 -10.82
CA SER A 385 -2.63 -56.58 -10.90
C SER A 385 -1.88 -56.83 -9.57
N LEU A 386 -1.56 -55.78 -8.81
CA LEU A 386 -0.85 -55.85 -7.53
C LEU A 386 -1.47 -56.82 -6.52
N LEU A 387 -2.80 -57.00 -6.53
CA LEU A 387 -3.48 -57.94 -5.63
C LEU A 387 -3.20 -59.41 -5.95
N TYR A 388 -2.70 -59.72 -7.15
CA TYR A 388 -2.43 -61.08 -7.63
C TYR A 388 -0.93 -61.40 -7.74
N ILE A 389 -0.09 -60.41 -8.03
CA ILE A 389 1.37 -60.58 -8.23
C ILE A 389 2.23 -59.81 -7.20
N GLY A 390 1.62 -59.01 -6.32
CA GLY A 390 2.34 -58.20 -5.35
C GLY A 390 2.72 -58.97 -4.08
N GLY A 391 3.97 -58.81 -3.67
CA GLY A 391 4.42 -59.15 -2.32
C GLY A 391 4.02 -58.06 -1.32
N LYS A 392 4.03 -58.40 -0.03
CA LYS A 392 3.86 -57.46 1.09
C LYS A 392 5.21 -57.15 1.73
N TYR A 393 5.46 -55.87 1.98
CA TYR A 393 6.74 -55.34 2.44
C TYR A 393 6.53 -54.43 3.64
N ASP A 394 7.16 -54.75 4.77
CA ASP A 394 7.12 -53.94 5.98
C ASP A 394 8.13 -52.80 5.86
N ILE A 395 7.64 -51.56 5.93
CA ILE A 395 8.42 -50.35 5.64
C ILE A 395 8.95 -49.75 6.95
N THR A 396 10.28 -49.60 7.06
CA THR A 396 10.94 -49.08 8.27
C THR A 396 11.48 -47.65 8.13
N GLY A 397 11.39 -47.08 6.93
CA GLY A 397 11.69 -45.68 6.67
C GLY A 397 11.64 -45.40 5.17
N CYS A 398 12.04 -44.21 4.75
CA CYS A 398 12.12 -43.89 3.33
C CYS A 398 13.30 -43.00 2.96
N LEU A 399 13.69 -43.02 1.68
CA LEU A 399 14.54 -42.01 1.06
C LEU A 399 13.68 -41.06 0.23
N ALA A 400 13.57 -39.79 0.65
CA ALA A 400 12.98 -38.73 -0.13
C ALA A 400 14.04 -38.13 -1.09
N ILE A 401 13.86 -38.32 -2.39
CA ILE A 401 14.80 -37.83 -3.42
C ILE A 401 14.52 -36.36 -3.69
N LYS A 402 15.54 -35.51 -3.54
CA LYS A 402 15.38 -34.05 -3.64
C LYS A 402 15.30 -33.59 -5.09
N ALA A 403 14.29 -32.77 -5.39
CA ALA A 403 14.14 -32.07 -6.66
C ALA A 403 14.68 -30.63 -6.55
N PRO A 404 15.15 -30.03 -7.66
CA PRO A 404 15.30 -28.58 -7.72
C PRO A 404 13.92 -27.92 -7.50
N GLU A 405 13.84 -27.01 -6.53
CA GLU A 405 12.64 -26.19 -6.34
C GLU A 405 12.47 -25.22 -7.50
N HIS A 406 11.39 -25.38 -8.25
CA HIS A 406 10.97 -24.43 -9.27
C HIS A 406 9.83 -23.58 -8.72
N CYS A 407 10.07 -22.27 -8.62
CA CYS A 407 9.04 -21.32 -8.25
C CYS A 407 8.55 -20.57 -9.48
N GLN A 408 7.26 -20.25 -9.46
CA GLN A 408 6.60 -19.43 -10.45
C GLN A 408 6.31 -18.05 -9.87
N LEU A 409 6.61 -17.00 -10.63
CA LEU A 409 6.01 -15.69 -10.43
C LEU A 409 4.80 -15.61 -11.36
N LEU A 410 3.63 -15.35 -10.79
CA LEU A 410 2.39 -15.20 -11.54
C LEU A 410 1.82 -13.79 -11.36
N TYR A 411 0.96 -13.40 -12.29
CA TYR A 411 0.11 -12.23 -12.14
C TYR A 411 -1.33 -12.56 -12.54
N SER A 412 -2.28 -11.71 -12.17
CA SER A 412 -3.69 -11.84 -12.53
C SER A 412 -4.10 -10.79 -13.57
N PRO A 413 -4.26 -11.17 -14.85
CA PRO A 413 -4.76 -10.29 -15.91
C PRO A 413 -6.07 -9.53 -15.58
N PRO A 414 -7.13 -10.14 -15.00
CA PRO A 414 -8.36 -9.39 -14.69
C PRO A 414 -8.14 -8.29 -13.64
N ILE A 415 -7.26 -8.51 -12.66
CA ILE A 415 -6.89 -7.49 -11.66
C ILE A 415 -6.15 -6.32 -12.34
N CYS A 416 -5.25 -6.60 -13.29
CA CYS A 416 -4.60 -5.57 -14.10
C CYS A 416 -5.61 -4.71 -14.88
N ILE A 417 -6.60 -5.34 -15.52
CA ILE A 417 -7.64 -4.63 -16.28
C ILE A 417 -8.45 -3.70 -15.36
N ILE A 418 -8.89 -4.19 -14.20
CA ILE A 418 -9.65 -3.39 -13.22
C ILE A 418 -8.83 -2.18 -12.74
N ILE A 419 -7.55 -2.39 -12.43
CA ILE A 419 -6.64 -1.33 -11.95
C ILE A 419 -6.33 -0.30 -13.05
N MET A 420 -6.18 -0.74 -14.30
CA MET A 420 -6.04 0.16 -15.45
C MET A 420 -7.30 0.99 -15.69
N LEU A 421 -8.50 0.38 -15.68
CA LEU A 421 -9.76 1.11 -15.85
C LEU A 421 -10.02 2.10 -14.71
N ALA A 422 -9.78 1.70 -13.47
CA ALA A 422 -9.88 2.58 -12.30
C ALA A 422 -8.85 3.72 -12.36
N GLY A 423 -7.61 3.43 -12.80
CA GLY A 423 -6.55 4.43 -13.02
C GLY A 423 -6.91 5.44 -14.10
N CYS A 424 -7.40 5.00 -15.25
CA CYS A 424 -7.92 5.87 -16.32
C CYS A 424 -9.04 6.78 -15.80
N ALA A 425 -10.03 6.22 -15.09
CA ALA A 425 -11.13 6.98 -14.50
C ALA A 425 -10.64 8.02 -13.47
N LYS A 426 -9.67 7.66 -12.61
CA LYS A 426 -9.02 8.60 -11.68
C LYS A 426 -8.35 9.75 -12.41
N VAL A 427 -7.47 9.46 -13.37
CA VAL A 427 -6.69 10.47 -14.08
C VAL A 427 -7.61 11.42 -14.86
N ALA A 428 -8.63 10.88 -15.55
CA ALA A 428 -9.66 11.68 -16.20
C ALA A 428 -10.42 12.58 -15.20
N ALA A 429 -10.82 12.04 -14.03
CA ALA A 429 -11.49 12.80 -12.99
C ALA A 429 -10.59 13.90 -12.38
N MET A 430 -9.29 13.65 -12.20
CA MET A 430 -8.32 14.66 -11.73
C MET A 430 -8.13 15.79 -12.75
N PHE A 431 -7.97 15.48 -14.04
CA PHE A 431 -7.89 16.50 -15.09
C PHE A 431 -9.20 17.30 -15.23
N LEU A 432 -10.36 16.65 -15.11
CA LEU A 432 -11.65 17.33 -15.15
C LEU A 432 -11.88 18.19 -13.90
N ALA A 433 -11.43 17.75 -12.72
CA ALA A 433 -11.40 18.55 -11.50
C ALA A 433 -10.52 19.80 -11.66
N ALA A 434 -9.32 19.68 -12.24
CA ALA A 434 -8.46 20.81 -12.55
C ALA A 434 -9.11 21.77 -13.57
N ARG A 435 -9.75 21.23 -14.62
CA ARG A 435 -10.45 22.03 -15.64
C ARG A 435 -11.63 22.83 -15.06
N ILE A 436 -12.46 22.21 -14.24
CA ILE A 436 -13.60 22.87 -13.59
C ILE A 436 -13.11 23.85 -12.51
N GLY A 437 -12.08 23.47 -11.74
CA GLY A 437 -11.48 24.32 -10.71
C GLY A 437 -10.90 25.62 -11.25
N ARG A 438 -10.37 25.63 -12.48
CA ARG A 438 -9.82 26.81 -13.15
C ARG A 438 -10.82 27.94 -13.37
N GLY A 439 -12.11 27.62 -13.53
CA GLY A 439 -13.19 28.60 -13.69
C GLY A 439 -13.89 28.97 -12.38
N ARG A 440 -13.37 28.55 -11.22
CA ARG A 440 -13.99 28.71 -9.91
C ARG A 440 -13.19 29.70 -9.05
N SER A 441 -13.88 30.50 -8.24
CA SER A 441 -13.24 31.29 -7.18
C SER A 441 -12.37 30.43 -6.26
N PRO A 442 -11.29 30.98 -5.68
CA PRO A 442 -10.40 30.22 -4.80
C PRO A 442 -11.16 29.52 -3.65
N PRO A 443 -11.05 28.18 -3.52
CA PRO A 443 -11.64 27.47 -2.40
C PRO A 443 -10.84 27.72 -1.12
N LEU A 444 -11.55 27.76 0.01
CA LEU A 444 -10.95 27.85 1.34
C LEU A 444 -10.47 26.45 1.75
N LEU A 445 -9.26 26.09 1.32
CA LEU A 445 -8.69 24.75 1.53
C LEU A 445 -8.27 24.51 2.99
N THR A 446 -7.81 25.55 3.67
CA THR A 446 -7.33 25.49 5.05
C THR A 446 -8.03 26.51 5.95
N VAL A 447 -7.88 26.33 7.27
CA VAL A 447 -8.30 27.34 8.25
C VAL A 447 -7.53 28.66 8.06
N GLY A 448 -6.29 28.61 7.58
CA GLY A 448 -5.50 29.80 7.25
C GLY A 448 -6.10 30.61 6.11
N ASP A 449 -6.57 29.93 5.05
CA ASP A 449 -7.25 30.59 3.93
C ASP A 449 -8.56 31.25 4.39
N ALA A 450 -9.30 30.58 5.28
CA ALA A 450 -10.51 31.14 5.89
C ALA A 450 -10.19 32.42 6.68
N VAL A 451 -9.23 32.36 7.61
CA VAL A 451 -8.82 33.51 8.44
C VAL A 451 -8.38 34.68 7.57
N ALA A 452 -7.51 34.44 6.59
CA ALA A 452 -7.09 35.48 5.65
C ALA A 452 -8.28 36.10 4.90
N SER A 453 -9.19 35.27 4.37
CA SER A 453 -10.34 35.75 3.59
C SER A 453 -11.37 36.52 4.43
N PHE A 454 -11.60 36.13 5.69
CA PHE A 454 -12.48 36.86 6.62
C PHE A 454 -11.84 38.13 7.18
N LEU A 455 -10.50 38.22 7.27
CA LEU A 455 -9.81 39.46 7.62
C LEU A 455 -9.85 40.47 6.47
N THR A 456 -9.69 40.02 5.22
CA THR A 456 -9.81 40.91 4.04
C THR A 456 -11.25 41.32 3.75
N ASN A 457 -12.23 40.42 3.92
CA ASN A 457 -13.65 40.71 3.71
C ASN A 457 -14.51 40.13 4.85
N PRO A 458 -14.70 40.89 5.95
CA PRO A 458 -15.48 40.48 7.11
C PRO A 458 -16.93 40.14 6.77
N ASP A 459 -17.43 39.03 7.30
CA ASP A 459 -18.81 38.59 7.07
C ASP A 459 -19.82 39.36 7.95
N PRO A 460 -20.70 40.19 7.36
CA PRO A 460 -21.66 40.99 8.12
C PRO A 460 -22.68 40.15 8.90
N THR A 461 -22.96 38.92 8.46
CA THR A 461 -23.91 38.01 9.14
C THR A 461 -23.37 37.42 10.44
N THR A 462 -22.07 37.62 10.71
CA THR A 462 -21.38 37.19 11.93
C THR A 462 -20.95 38.34 12.84
N LYS A 463 -21.28 39.59 12.49
CA LYS A 463 -20.96 40.78 13.30
C LYS A 463 -21.57 40.63 14.71
N GLY A 464 -20.74 40.79 15.75
CA GLY A 464 -21.13 40.60 17.15
C GLY A 464 -21.20 39.14 17.62
N LEU A 465 -21.04 38.14 16.74
CA LEU A 465 -21.09 36.71 17.09
C LEU A 465 -19.70 36.11 17.38
N CYS A 466 -18.79 36.90 17.93
CA CYS A 466 -17.46 36.43 18.32
C CYS A 466 -17.58 35.23 19.29
N TRP A 467 -16.80 34.18 19.03
CA TRP A 467 -16.78 32.92 19.81
C TRP A 467 -18.05 32.05 19.78
N VAL A 468 -18.98 32.29 18.84
CA VAL A 468 -20.13 31.37 18.63
C VAL A 468 -19.65 29.96 18.28
N THR A 469 -20.21 28.93 18.91
CA THR A 469 -19.80 27.54 18.62
C THR A 469 -20.72 26.87 17.61
N ALA A 470 -20.23 25.83 16.94
CA ALA A 470 -21.05 24.99 16.06
C ALA A 470 -22.24 24.31 16.78
N ALA A 471 -22.21 24.21 18.11
CA ALA A 471 -23.33 23.72 18.91
C ALA A 471 -24.40 24.80 19.13
N ASP A 472 -24.00 26.06 19.29
CA ASP A 472 -24.92 27.19 19.43
C ASP A 472 -25.62 27.47 18.07
N ILE A 473 -24.87 27.41 16.96
CA ILE A 473 -25.41 27.44 15.59
C ILE A 473 -26.46 26.33 15.38
N ARG A 474 -26.16 25.08 15.78
CA ARG A 474 -27.09 23.94 15.67
C ARG A 474 -28.33 24.05 16.57
N LYS A 475 -28.31 24.90 17.59
CA LYS A 475 -29.45 25.19 18.48
C LYS A 475 -30.24 26.41 18.04
N ASP A 476 -30.07 26.82 16.78
CA ASP A 476 -30.79 27.94 16.17
C ASP A 476 -30.53 29.28 16.89
N GLN A 477 -29.37 29.40 17.55
CA GLN A 477 -28.87 30.63 18.17
C GLN A 477 -28.04 31.50 17.21
N TRP A 478 -28.07 31.20 15.91
CA TRP A 478 -27.65 32.16 14.86
C TRP A 478 -28.75 33.20 14.63
N LYS A 479 -29.15 33.85 15.72
CA LYS A 479 -30.18 34.89 15.78
C LYS A 479 -29.55 36.06 16.51
N TYR A 480 -29.58 37.23 15.88
CA TYR A 480 -29.17 38.46 16.54
C TYR A 480 -30.10 38.73 17.72
N ALA A 481 -29.55 38.98 18.90
CA ALA A 481 -30.33 39.33 20.08
C ALA A 481 -30.63 40.83 20.06
N SER A 482 -31.73 41.23 19.40
CA SER A 482 -32.44 42.46 19.78
C SER A 482 -33.46 42.11 20.86
N ARG A 483 -33.50 42.90 21.95
CA ARG A 483 -34.45 42.69 23.05
C ARG A 483 -35.89 43.12 22.74
N MET A 484 -36.13 43.75 21.60
CA MET A 484 -37.48 44.02 21.09
C MET A 484 -37.62 43.44 19.68
N GLY A 485 -38.65 42.63 19.47
CA GLY A 485 -38.82 41.82 18.26
C GLY A 485 -39.08 42.67 17.03
N GLY A 486 -38.06 42.80 16.17
CA GLY A 486 -38.13 43.52 14.90
C GLY A 486 -36.80 43.43 14.15
N PHE A 487 -36.86 43.48 12.82
CA PHE A 487 -35.68 43.40 11.95
C PHE A 487 -35.35 44.82 11.45
N THR A 488 -34.34 45.47 12.03
CA THR A 488 -33.91 46.82 11.63
C THR A 488 -32.39 46.95 11.57
N ALA A 489 -31.92 47.94 10.81
CA ALA A 489 -30.50 48.20 10.59
C ALA A 489 -29.77 48.68 11.85
N ILE A 490 -28.43 48.59 11.82
CA ILE A 490 -27.51 48.96 12.89
C ILE A 490 -27.77 50.42 13.33
N PRO A 491 -28.14 50.69 14.61
CA PRO A 491 -28.05 52.03 15.17
C PRO A 491 -26.57 52.37 15.36
N GLN A 492 -26.11 53.50 14.81
CA GLN A 492 -24.69 53.89 14.90
C GLN A 492 -24.23 54.32 16.31
N ASN A 493 -25.16 54.55 17.25
CA ASN A 493 -24.88 55.04 18.60
C ASN A 493 -25.45 54.12 19.70
N SER A 494 -24.83 52.96 19.92
CA SER A 494 -24.98 52.21 21.18
C SER A 494 -23.63 52.17 21.90
N GLN A 495 -23.47 52.98 22.94
CA GLN A 495 -22.30 52.92 23.80
C GLN A 495 -22.26 51.58 24.55
N ASP A 496 -21.17 50.85 24.33
CA ASP A 496 -20.48 50.03 25.33
C ASP A 496 -21.33 49.04 26.18
N GLU A 497 -22.05 48.12 25.53
CA GLU A 497 -22.34 46.83 26.20
C GLU A 497 -21.10 45.93 26.09
N SER A 498 -20.38 45.79 27.20
CA SER A 498 -19.18 44.96 27.30
C SER A 498 -19.42 43.54 26.75
N THR A 499 -18.63 43.15 25.74
CA THR A 499 -18.78 41.82 25.12
C THR A 499 -18.27 40.77 26.09
N THR A 500 -19.17 40.09 26.81
CA THR A 500 -18.77 39.15 27.88
C THR A 500 -18.06 37.93 27.29
N TYR A 501 -16.73 37.95 27.28
CA TYR A 501 -15.90 36.91 26.69
C TYR A 501 -16.11 35.56 27.40
N ARG A 502 -16.74 34.61 26.70
CA ARG A 502 -16.99 33.27 27.22
C ARG A 502 -15.65 32.54 27.41
N ARG A 503 -15.24 32.35 28.66
CA ARG A 503 -13.98 31.68 29.03
C ARG A 503 -13.84 30.34 28.30
N LEU A 504 -12.77 30.18 27.51
CA LEU A 504 -12.51 28.96 26.73
C LEU A 504 -12.54 27.72 27.62
N SER A 505 -13.21 26.66 27.15
CA SER A 505 -13.26 25.39 27.90
C SER A 505 -11.85 24.84 28.10
N LYS A 506 -11.57 24.26 29.29
CA LYS A 506 -10.26 23.64 29.60
C LYS A 506 -9.77 22.77 28.44
N ARG A 507 -8.46 22.87 28.15
CA ARG A 507 -7.77 22.19 27.04
C ARG A 507 -8.17 20.71 27.00
N LYS A 508 -8.88 20.31 25.95
CA LYS A 508 -9.30 18.91 25.74
C LYS A 508 -8.17 18.15 25.06
N PHE A 509 -8.10 16.84 25.29
CA PHE A 509 -7.20 15.96 24.54
C PHE A 509 -7.57 15.98 23.04
N TRP A 510 -6.57 15.98 22.16
CA TRP A 510 -6.76 16.23 20.72
C TRP A 510 -7.71 15.24 20.04
N MET A 511 -7.75 13.97 20.45
CA MET A 511 -8.74 12.99 19.95
C MET A 511 -10.20 13.42 20.16
N ARG A 512 -10.49 14.32 21.12
CA ARG A 512 -11.85 14.86 21.37
C ARG A 512 -12.16 16.12 20.54
N ALA A 513 -11.29 16.55 19.63
CA ALA A 513 -11.53 17.67 18.73
C ALA A 513 -12.46 17.30 17.56
N ALA A 514 -12.32 16.07 17.03
CA ALA A 514 -13.24 15.50 16.05
C ALA A 514 -14.31 14.63 16.74
N SER A 515 -15.49 14.51 16.13
CA SER A 515 -16.53 13.59 16.61
C SER A 515 -16.14 12.14 16.32
N ARG A 516 -16.70 11.17 17.06
CA ARG A 516 -16.51 9.74 16.77
C ARG A 516 -16.86 9.40 15.31
N TRP A 517 -17.90 10.03 14.76
CA TRP A 517 -18.27 9.89 13.35
C TRP A 517 -17.22 10.44 12.38
N ARG A 518 -16.59 11.59 12.67
CA ARG A 518 -15.50 12.11 11.85
C ARG A 518 -14.29 11.16 11.90
N TRP A 519 -13.96 10.61 13.07
CA TRP A 519 -12.91 9.58 13.19
C TRP A 519 -13.21 8.31 12.39
N THR A 520 -14.44 7.78 12.43
CA THR A 520 -14.80 6.62 11.60
C THR A 520 -14.83 6.98 10.12
N ALA A 521 -15.34 8.15 9.74
CA ALA A 521 -15.34 8.58 8.35
C ALA A 521 -13.90 8.68 7.79
N THR A 522 -12.93 9.19 8.55
CA THR A 522 -11.51 9.24 8.16
C THR A 522 -10.80 7.87 8.17
N LEU A 523 -11.45 6.80 8.66
CA LEU A 523 -10.95 5.42 8.51
C LEU A 523 -11.59 4.69 7.31
N PHE A 524 -12.71 5.19 6.80
CA PHE A 524 -13.42 4.64 5.64
C PHE A 524 -13.32 5.53 4.38
N MET A 525 -12.67 6.69 4.48
CA MET A 525 -12.31 7.63 3.40
C MET A 525 -10.80 7.71 3.25
#